data_AF-A0A418IRF5-F1
#
_entry.id   AF-A0A418IRF5-F1
#
_cell.length_a   1.000
_cell.length_b   1.000
_cell.length_c   1.000
_cell.angle_alpha   90.00
_cell.angle_beta   90.00
_cell.angle_gamma   90.00
#
_symmetry.space_group_name_H-M   'P 1'
#
loop_
_entity.id
_entity.type
_entity.pdbx_description
1 polymer ?
#
loop_
_entity_poly.entity_id
_entity_poly.type
_entity_poly.pdbx_seq_one_letter_code
_entity_poly.pdbx_strand_id
1 'polypeptide(L)'
;MYYETGTSKSKKIQLLGFDFKINLYKHDDNIEVTLLNENNDFIDGIHIYDEYAGIATAQEILEYSAYIWIEQNTDEADRIMNRVMQW
;
A
#
# COMPACT_ATOMS: atom_id res chain seq x y z
N MET A 1 13.72 8.74 -15.51
CA MET A 1 14.02 7.30 -15.72
C MET A 1 12.92 6.71 -16.59
N TYR A 2 13.23 5.71 -17.41
CA TYR A 2 12.26 4.96 -18.21
C TYR A 2 12.08 3.55 -17.61
N TYR A 3 10.86 3.02 -17.61
CA TYR A 3 10.52 1.67 -17.15
C TYR A 3 9.82 0.91 -18.28
N GLU A 4 10.21 -0.35 -18.52
CA GLU A 4 9.60 -1.21 -19.55
C GLU A 4 8.30 -1.85 -19.04
N THR A 5 7.37 -2.23 -19.93
CA THR A 5 6.23 -3.10 -19.57
C THR A 5 6.76 -4.37 -18.90
N GLY A 6 6.07 -4.82 -17.85
CA GLY A 6 6.50 -5.95 -17.03
C GLY A 6 7.48 -5.56 -15.91
N THR A 7 7.89 -4.29 -15.84
CA THR A 7 8.68 -3.81 -14.71
C THR A 7 7.85 -3.90 -13.43
N SER A 8 8.41 -4.58 -12.43
CA SER A 8 7.90 -4.52 -11.06
C SER A 8 8.83 -3.72 -10.14
N LYS A 9 8.23 -2.93 -9.25
CA LYS A 9 8.93 -2.23 -8.16
C LYS A 9 8.14 -2.39 -6.88
N SER A 10 8.84 -2.48 -5.76
CA SER A 10 8.18 -2.52 -4.45
C SER A 10 8.84 -1.54 -3.49
N LYS A 11 8.05 -0.97 -2.59
CA LYS A 11 8.55 -0.19 -1.45
C LYS A 11 7.82 -0.60 -0.18
N LYS A 12 8.54 -0.61 0.94
CA LYS A 12 7.91 -0.65 2.26
C LYS A 12 7.38 0.73 2.60
N ILE A 13 6.22 0.77 3.24
CA ILE A 13 5.62 1.97 3.81
C ILE A 13 5.21 1.67 5.24
N GLN A 14 5.11 2.70 6.07
CA GLN A 14 4.62 2.57 7.43
C GLN A 14 3.39 3.43 7.62
N LEU A 15 2.33 2.87 8.22
CA LEU A 15 1.11 3.58 8.56
C LEU A 15 0.72 3.25 10.00
N LEU A 16 0.59 4.28 10.85
CA LEU A 16 0.33 4.15 12.28
C LEU A 16 1.28 3.19 13.05
N GLY A 17 2.51 3.02 12.56
CA GLY A 17 3.52 2.12 13.14
C GLY A 17 3.48 0.70 12.61
N PHE A 18 2.50 0.36 11.76
CA PHE A 18 2.40 -0.92 11.08
C PHE A 18 3.11 -0.87 9.73
N ASP A 19 3.86 -1.93 9.41
CA ASP A 19 4.57 -2.06 8.15
C ASP A 19 3.67 -2.66 7.06
N PHE A 20 3.68 -2.01 5.90
CA PHE A 20 3.04 -2.48 4.68
C PHE A 20 4.02 -2.46 3.52
N LYS A 21 3.62 -3.08 2.41
CA LYS A 21 4.37 -3.05 1.17
C LYS A 21 3.45 -2.64 0.03
N ILE A 22 3.89 -1.63 -0.73
CA ILE A 22 3.29 -1.31 -2.02
C ILE A 22 4.11 -1.99 -3.09
N ASN A 23 3.46 -2.75 -3.96
CA ASN A 23 4.04 -3.18 -5.23
C ASN A 23 3.41 -2.41 -6.38
N LEU A 24 4.25 -2.12 -7.36
CA LEU A 24 3.90 -1.54 -8.64
C LEU A 24 4.20 -2.58 -9.71
N TYR A 25 3.30 -2.73 -10.66
CA TYR A 25 3.52 -3.49 -11.86
C TYR A 25 3.08 -2.65 -13.07
N LYS A 26 4.00 -2.47 -14.03
CA LYS A 26 3.72 -1.71 -15.25
C LYS A 26 3.10 -2.62 -16.30
N HIS A 27 1.84 -2.35 -16.64
CA HIS A 27 1.16 -2.90 -17.81
C HIS A 27 1.42 -2.00 -19.04
N ASP A 28 0.88 -2.38 -20.20
CA ASP A 28 1.06 -1.61 -21.44
C ASP A 28 0.35 -0.25 -21.40
N ASP A 29 -0.79 -0.18 -20.72
CA ASP A 29 -1.69 0.98 -20.71
C ASP A 29 -1.94 1.56 -19.31
N ASN A 30 -1.44 0.91 -18.25
CA ASN A 30 -1.70 1.31 -16.87
C ASN A 30 -0.62 0.85 -15.89
N ILE A 31 -0.72 1.30 -14.64
CA ILE A 31 0.08 0.78 -13.53
C ILE A 31 -0.85 0.10 -12.53
N GLU A 32 -0.60 -1.17 -12.24
CA GLU A 32 -1.22 -1.86 -11.12
C GLU A 32 -0.45 -1.55 -9.83
N VAL A 33 -1.18 -1.17 -8.79
CA VAL A 33 -0.65 -0.88 -7.46
C VAL A 33 -1.33 -1.80 -6.46
N THR A 34 -0.56 -2.62 -5.75
CA THR A 34 -1.09 -3.53 -4.73
C THR A 34 -0.55 -3.18 -3.36
N LEU A 35 -1.41 -3.19 -2.36
CA LEU A 35 -1.06 -3.12 -0.95
C LEU A 35 -0.98 -4.52 -0.35
N LEU A 36 0.12 -4.81 0.32
CA LEU A 36 0.35 -6.05 1.06
C LEU A 36 0.67 -5.76 2.52
N ASN A 37 0.35 -6.70 3.41
CA ASN A 37 0.81 -6.67 4.80
C ASN A 37 2.31 -7.03 4.92
N GLU A 38 2.84 -7.06 6.15
CA GLU A 38 4.23 -7.43 6.43
C GLU A 38 4.62 -8.85 5.97
N ASN A 39 3.65 -9.76 5.91
CA ASN A 39 3.83 -11.15 5.49
C ASN A 39 3.73 -11.33 3.96
N ASN A 40 3.53 -10.24 3.21
CA ASN A 40 3.22 -10.21 1.78
C ASN A 40 1.85 -10.79 1.41
N ASP A 41 0.90 -10.89 2.35
CA ASP A 41 -0.48 -11.21 2.04
C ASP A 41 -1.16 -10.01 1.36
N PHE A 42 -1.96 -10.30 0.35
CA PHE A 42 -2.70 -9.28 -0.39
C PHE A 42 -3.80 -8.66 0.47
N ILE A 43 -3.80 -7.32 0.54
CA ILE A 43 -4.85 -6.54 1.21
C ILE A 43 -5.79 -5.97 0.16
N ASP A 44 -5.25 -5.20 -0.80
CA ASP A 44 -6.05 -4.51 -1.81
C ASP A 44 -5.20 -4.11 -3.04
N GLY A 45 -5.83 -3.70 -4.13
CA GLY A 45 -5.15 -3.23 -5.33
C GLY A 45 -6.00 -2.38 -6.26
N ILE A 46 -5.32 -1.51 -7.01
CA ILE A 46 -5.95 -0.56 -7.93
C ILE A 46 -5.11 -0.38 -9.21
N HIS A 47 -5.79 -0.14 -10.33
CA HIS A 47 -5.16 0.20 -11.60
C HIS A 47 -5.21 1.72 -11.83
N ILE A 48 -4.05 2.31 -12.13
CA ILE A 48 -3.88 3.74 -12.40
C ILE A 48 -3.69 3.93 -13.91
N TYR A 49 -4.67 4.55 -14.55
CA TYR A 49 -4.66 4.86 -15.99
C TYR A 49 -4.30 6.32 -16.29
N ASP A 50 -4.48 7.21 -15.31
CA ASP A 50 -4.18 8.64 -15.40
C ASP A 50 -3.25 9.04 -14.25
N GLU A 51 -2.20 9.81 -14.55
CA GLU A 51 -1.19 10.19 -13.56
C GLU A 51 -1.78 11.08 -12.45
N TYR A 52 -2.63 12.05 -12.79
CA TYR A 52 -3.05 13.06 -11.82
C TYR A 52 -4.20 12.59 -10.94
N ALA A 53 -5.32 12.20 -11.56
CA ALA A 53 -6.49 11.74 -10.82
C ALA A 53 -6.25 10.33 -10.24
N GLY A 54 -5.60 9.46 -11.02
CA GLY A 54 -5.43 8.07 -10.62
C GLY A 54 -4.49 7.88 -9.44
N ILE A 55 -3.40 8.66 -9.33
CA ILE A 55 -2.48 8.56 -8.18
C ILE A 55 -3.17 9.01 -6.89
N ALA A 56 -3.86 10.16 -6.90
CA ALA A 56 -4.55 10.65 -5.71
C ALA A 56 -5.63 9.67 -5.24
N THR A 57 -6.47 9.19 -6.16
CA THR A 57 -7.51 8.19 -5.86
C THR A 57 -6.92 6.86 -5.37
N ALA A 58 -5.82 6.40 -5.97
CA ALA A 58 -5.15 5.18 -5.52
C ALA A 58 -4.58 5.32 -4.11
N GLN A 59 -4.00 6.48 -3.79
CA GLN A 59 -3.49 6.73 -2.45
C GLN A 59 -4.61 6.72 -1.41
N GLU A 60 -5.72 7.43 -1.66
CA GLU A 60 -6.86 7.46 -0.74
C GLU A 60 -7.46 6.07 -0.51
N ILE A 61 -7.64 5.28 -1.57
CA ILE A 61 -8.20 3.92 -1.48
C ILE A 61 -7.26 3.00 -0.69
N LEU A 62 -5.96 2.98 -1.03
CA LEU A 62 -5.03 2.05 -0.38
C LEU A 62 -4.73 2.46 1.07
N GLU A 63 -4.72 3.75 1.40
CA GLU A 63 -4.63 4.20 2.79
C GLU A 63 -5.86 3.75 3.58
N TYR A 64 -7.07 3.92 3.03
CA TYR A 64 -8.30 3.45 3.67
C TYR A 64 -8.30 1.92 3.89
N SER A 65 -7.87 1.15 2.89
CA SER A 65 -7.75 -0.31 3.00
C SER A 65 -6.71 -0.73 4.05
N ALA A 66 -5.61 0.01 4.18
CA ALA A 66 -4.64 -0.21 5.26
C ALA A 66 -5.26 0.07 6.64
N TYR A 67 -6.04 1.16 6.80
CA TYR A 67 -6.74 1.45 8.06
C TYR A 67 -7.72 0.34 8.43
N ILE A 68 -8.55 -0.14 7.49
CA ILE A 68 -9.47 -1.26 7.73
C ILE A 68 -8.70 -2.51 8.15
N TRP A 69 -7.60 -2.82 7.46
CA TRP A 69 -6.79 -3.98 7.78
C TRP A 69 -6.24 -3.92 9.21
N ILE A 70 -5.70 -2.77 9.64
CA ILE A 70 -5.27 -2.55 11.03
C ILE A 70 -6.45 -2.77 11.97
N GLU A 71 -7.61 -2.20 11.69
CA GLU A 71 -8.77 -2.31 12.56
C GLU A 71 -9.24 -3.75 12.77
N GLN A 72 -9.15 -4.58 11.73
CA GLN A 72 -9.62 -5.97 11.73
C GLN A 72 -8.61 -6.98 12.26
N ASN A 73 -7.31 -6.67 12.19
CA ASN A 73 -6.24 -7.63 12.48
C ASN A 73 -5.42 -7.31 13.73
N THR A 74 -5.71 -6.20 14.42
CA THR A 74 -4.90 -5.72 15.54
C THR A 74 -5.78 -5.34 16.72
N ASP A 75 -5.30 -5.60 17.93
CA ASP A 75 -5.96 -5.16 19.14
C ASP A 75 -5.43 -3.79 19.63
N GLU A 76 -6.00 -3.29 20.72
CA GLU A 76 -5.59 -2.00 21.29
C GLU A 76 -4.13 -2.02 21.79
N ALA A 77 -3.66 -3.15 22.33
CA ALA A 77 -2.29 -3.27 22.83
C ALA A 77 -1.28 -3.20 21.68
N ASP A 78 -1.56 -3.88 20.56
CA ASP A 78 -0.75 -3.79 19.34
C ASP A 78 -0.63 -2.35 18.86
N ARG A 79 -1.76 -1.63 18.81
CA ARG A 79 -1.79 -0.22 18.37
C ARG A 79 -1.00 0.68 19.32
N ILE A 80 -1.13 0.49 20.62
CA ILE A 80 -0.35 1.24 21.63
C ILE A 80 1.14 0.97 21.44
N MET A 81 1.55 -0.30 21.34
CA MET A 81 2.95 -0.67 21.13
C MET A 81 3.52 -0.01 19.88
N ASN A 82 2.81 -0.08 18.75
CA ASN A 82 3.25 0.54 17.51
C ASN A 82 3.35 2.05 17.60
N ARG A 83 2.44 2.73 18.29
CA ARG A 83 2.55 4.18 18.52
C ARG A 83 3.75 4.56 19.37
N VAL A 84 4.05 3.79 20.41
CA VAL A 84 5.21 4.03 21.27
C VAL A 84 6.51 3.79 20.51
N MET A 85 6.58 2.76 19.66
CA MET A 85 7.76 2.46 18.85
C MET A 85 8.05 3.49 17.74
N GLN A 86 7.12 4.41 17.48
CA GLN A 86 7.32 5.53 16.54
C GLN A 86 7.90 6.80 17.19
N TRP A 87 8.04 6.86 18.52
CA TRP A 87 8.65 7.98 19.25
C TRP A 87 10.17 7.97 19.15
#